data_AF-A0A939ZNX1-F1
#
_entry.id   AF-A0A939ZNX1-F1
#
_cell.length_a   1.000
_cell.length_b   1.000
_cell.length_c   1.000
_cell.angle_alpha   90.00
_cell.angle_beta   90.00
_cell.angle_gamma   90.00
#
_symmetry.space_group_name_H-M   'P 1'
#
loop_
_entity.id
_entity.type
_entity.pdbx_description
1 polymer ?
#
loop_
_entity_poly.entity_id
_entity_poly.type
_entity_poly.pdbx_seq_one_letter_code
_entity_poly.pdbx_strand_id
1 'polypeptide(L)'
;MKKTKVFLILLCLAVVFTGCNKEKKEGEAASAGSETKKSSAKTVKQETANSIILYDGTPFYLENEDGKMVYNDEAQIGEQIKVYLLDGQLEQKEAIRLLSSGKEETFNFVRISYYDKDYWTRDIFITNNAQLEAGIITADTLIYSSPDGTSATTKKLEEGTVVAVNNASKTTDTDLDIDFIGITYYSATPFGTDVYIKAENVMCEPADILALQTLNNITANKNLKPEIRDVILTELANLPVSDYMEQKLIAAYEDILNGGN
;
A
#
# COMPACT_ATOMS: atom_id res chain seq x y z
N MET A 1 -12.36 -49.37 32.13
CA MET A 1 -13.47 -50.00 31.37
C MET A 1 -14.05 -48.94 30.44
N LYS A 2 -13.95 -49.11 29.10
CA LYS A 2 -15.10 -49.32 28.18
C LYS A 2 -16.21 -48.26 28.36
N LYS A 3 -16.67 -47.45 27.40
CA LYS A 3 -16.60 -47.42 25.93
C LYS A 3 -17.10 -46.05 25.44
N THR A 4 -16.62 -45.67 24.26
CA THR A 4 -17.16 -44.77 23.23
C THR A 4 -18.68 -44.56 23.22
N LYS A 5 -19.14 -43.33 22.90
CA LYS A 5 -20.19 -43.09 21.88
C LYS A 5 -19.98 -41.72 21.19
N VAL A 6 -19.69 -41.81 19.90
CA VAL A 6 -19.81 -40.77 18.86
C VAL A 6 -21.28 -40.64 18.49
N PHE A 7 -21.82 -39.43 18.37
CA PHE A 7 -22.86 -39.02 17.39
C PHE A 7 -23.26 -37.54 17.56
N LEU A 8 -23.15 -36.72 16.51
CA LEU A 8 -24.07 -35.62 16.13
C LEU A 8 -23.53 -35.01 14.80
N ILE A 9 -24.05 -35.38 13.63
CA ILE A 9 -25.18 -34.80 12.87
C ILE A 9 -24.90 -33.39 12.33
N LEU A 10 -24.69 -33.29 11.01
CA LEU A 10 -25.20 -32.32 10.00
C LEU A 10 -24.33 -32.48 8.73
N LEU A 11 -24.77 -32.40 7.47
CA LEU A 11 -25.92 -31.76 6.85
C LEU A 11 -26.08 -32.38 5.44
N CYS A 12 -27.30 -32.76 5.07
CA CYS A 12 -27.64 -33.22 3.71
C CYS A 12 -27.69 -32.04 2.73
N LEU A 13 -27.00 -32.14 1.59
CA LEU A 13 -27.20 -31.27 0.43
C LEU A 13 -27.79 -32.07 -0.74
N ALA A 14 -29.06 -31.82 -1.02
CA ALA A 14 -29.76 -32.01 -2.28
C ALA A 14 -30.96 -31.03 -2.16
N VAL A 15 -31.28 -30.11 -3.07
CA VAL A 15 -31.46 -30.08 -4.53
C VAL A 15 -31.43 -28.56 -4.88
N VAL A 16 -31.00 -28.07 -6.05
CA VAL A 16 -31.90 -27.60 -7.13
C VAL A 16 -31.13 -27.46 -8.46
N PHE A 17 -31.58 -28.31 -9.40
CA PHE A 17 -31.85 -28.11 -10.82
C PHE A 17 -31.05 -27.11 -11.68
N THR A 18 -30.40 -27.73 -12.66
CA THR A 18 -30.12 -27.32 -14.04
C THR A 18 -31.32 -26.76 -14.82
N GLY A 19 -31.03 -25.81 -15.73
CA GLY A 19 -31.88 -25.42 -16.87
C GLY A 19 -31.64 -23.94 -17.25
N CYS A 20 -31.47 -23.51 -18.50
CA CYS A 20 -31.59 -24.17 -19.78
C CYS A 20 -30.70 -23.45 -20.81
N ASN A 21 -30.06 -24.24 -21.66
CA ASN A 21 -29.28 -23.80 -22.81
C ASN A 21 -30.22 -23.42 -23.98
N LYS A 22 -29.75 -22.53 -24.84
CA LYS A 22 -30.39 -22.04 -26.06
C LYS A 22 -30.72 -23.18 -27.04
N GLU A 23 -31.90 -23.12 -27.67
CA GLU A 23 -32.05 -23.31 -29.13
C GLU A 23 -33.37 -22.74 -29.67
N LYS A 24 -33.30 -22.30 -30.92
CA LYS A 24 -34.25 -21.46 -31.68
C LYS A 24 -35.36 -22.28 -32.37
N LYS A 25 -36.53 -21.64 -32.59
CA LYS A 25 -37.30 -21.54 -33.87
C LYS A 25 -38.57 -20.70 -33.61
N GLU A 26 -38.63 -19.48 -34.14
CA GLU A 26 -39.36 -19.07 -35.36
C GLU A 26 -40.89 -19.04 -35.21
N GLY A 27 -41.43 -17.81 -35.28
CA GLY A 27 -42.84 -17.49 -35.20
C GLY A 27 -43.03 -15.98 -35.37
N GLU A 28 -43.25 -15.57 -36.61
CA GLU A 28 -43.34 -14.22 -37.15
C GLU A 28 -44.66 -13.53 -36.78
N ALA A 29 -44.60 -12.29 -36.28
CA ALA A 29 -45.62 -11.24 -36.48
C ALA A 29 -45.10 -9.87 -36.01
N ALA A 30 -45.24 -8.88 -36.88
CA ALA A 30 -44.70 -7.52 -36.80
C ALA A 30 -45.30 -6.65 -35.68
N SER A 31 -44.50 -5.73 -35.12
CA SER A 31 -44.87 -4.33 -34.89
C SER A 31 -43.69 -3.50 -34.33
N ALA A 32 -43.33 -2.44 -35.06
CA ALA A 32 -42.69 -1.18 -34.62
C ALA A 32 -41.50 -1.25 -33.64
N GLY A 33 -40.28 -1.40 -34.18
CA GLY A 33 -39.03 -1.19 -33.46
C GLY A 33 -38.43 0.19 -33.75
N SER A 34 -38.53 1.10 -32.78
CA SER A 34 -37.75 2.34 -32.69
C SER A 34 -36.26 2.05 -32.85
N GLU A 35 -35.61 2.70 -33.82
CA GLU A 35 -34.15 2.71 -33.96
C GLU A 35 -33.51 3.49 -32.81
N THR A 36 -33.40 2.86 -31.64
CA THR A 36 -32.50 3.33 -30.61
C THR A 36 -31.09 2.92 -31.02
N LYS A 37 -30.40 3.81 -31.73
CA LYS A 37 -28.95 3.76 -31.91
C LYS A 37 -28.31 3.43 -30.57
N LYS A 38 -27.74 2.24 -30.48
CA LYS A 38 -26.87 1.81 -29.39
C LYS A 38 -25.64 2.70 -29.45
N SER A 39 -25.71 3.83 -28.74
CA SER A 39 -24.56 4.68 -28.45
C SER A 39 -23.51 3.76 -27.87
N SER A 40 -22.44 3.50 -28.65
CA SER A 40 -21.25 2.88 -28.10
C SER A 40 -20.77 3.84 -27.03
N ALA A 41 -21.06 3.52 -25.78
CA ALA A 41 -20.53 4.22 -24.63
C ALA A 41 -19.02 4.31 -24.87
N LYS A 42 -18.56 5.53 -25.14
CA LYS A 42 -17.16 5.86 -25.27
C LYS A 42 -16.57 5.43 -23.93
N THR A 43 -15.81 4.34 -23.90
CA THR A 43 -15.09 3.92 -22.71
C THR A 43 -14.16 5.07 -22.38
N VAL A 44 -14.57 5.93 -21.46
CA VAL A 44 -13.71 6.96 -20.89
C VAL A 44 -12.62 6.17 -20.21
N LYS A 45 -11.43 6.13 -20.82
CA LYS A 45 -10.27 5.49 -20.21
C LYS A 45 -10.00 6.29 -18.94
N GLN A 46 -10.34 5.73 -17.79
CA GLN A 46 -10.13 6.38 -16.51
C GLN A 46 -8.62 6.59 -16.34
N GLU A 47 -8.22 7.83 -16.11
CA GLU A 47 -6.83 8.20 -16.00
C GLU A 47 -6.32 7.81 -14.61
N THR A 48 -5.08 7.34 -14.53
CA THR A 48 -4.45 6.96 -13.27
C THR A 48 -3.01 7.46 -13.22
N ALA A 49 -2.53 7.76 -12.02
CA ALA A 49 -1.15 8.11 -11.74
C ALA A 49 -0.57 7.19 -10.66
N ASN A 50 0.75 6.99 -10.65
CA ASN A 50 1.41 6.22 -9.59
C ASN A 50 1.41 6.99 -8.27
N SER A 51 1.39 6.27 -7.17
CA SER A 51 1.52 6.78 -5.81
C SER A 51 2.18 5.72 -4.93
N ILE A 52 2.81 6.15 -3.84
CA ILE A 52 3.52 5.30 -2.87
C ILE A 52 2.78 5.34 -1.53
N ILE A 53 2.61 4.18 -0.89
CA ILE A 53 2.10 4.07 0.47
C ILE A 53 3.14 4.61 1.47
N LEU A 54 2.74 5.55 2.31
CA LEU A 54 3.60 6.20 3.31
C LEU A 54 3.43 5.64 4.73
N TYR A 55 2.40 4.83 4.98
CA TYR A 55 2.09 4.32 6.31
C TYR A 55 1.86 2.80 6.28
N ASP A 56 2.44 2.08 7.23
CA ASP A 56 2.31 0.62 7.26
C ASP A 56 0.91 0.18 7.72
N GLY A 57 0.35 -0.83 7.06
CA GLY A 57 -1.05 -1.21 7.24
C GLY A 57 -2.01 -0.10 6.80
N THR A 58 -1.73 0.56 5.68
CA THR A 58 -2.59 1.61 5.15
C THR A 58 -3.97 1.02 4.82
N PRO A 59 -5.05 1.48 5.46
CA PRO A 59 -6.36 0.87 5.30
C PRO A 59 -7.01 1.25 3.98
N PHE A 60 -7.58 0.25 3.32
CA PHE A 60 -8.37 0.36 2.11
C PHE A 60 -9.84 0.09 2.40
N TYR A 61 -10.69 0.93 1.84
CA TYR A 61 -12.12 0.96 2.11
C TYR A 61 -12.91 0.73 0.83
N LEU A 62 -14.04 0.05 0.97
CA LEU A 62 -15.10 0.01 -0.02
C LEU A 62 -16.26 0.89 0.44
N GLU A 63 -16.91 1.53 -0.51
CA GLU A 63 -18.17 2.23 -0.26
C GLU A 63 -19.33 1.24 -0.35
N ASN A 64 -20.15 1.16 0.70
CA ASN A 64 -21.36 0.34 0.68
C ASN A 64 -22.54 1.11 0.04
N GLU A 65 -23.70 0.45 -0.08
CA GLU A 65 -24.92 1.04 -0.66
C GLU A 65 -25.44 2.28 0.09
N ASP A 66 -25.06 2.44 1.36
CA ASP A 66 -25.42 3.61 2.19
C ASP A 66 -24.42 4.78 2.05
N GLY A 67 -23.39 4.65 1.20
CA GLY A 67 -22.32 5.64 1.06
C GLY A 67 -21.29 5.63 2.20
N LYS A 68 -21.25 4.56 3.00
CA LYS A 68 -20.30 4.42 4.13
C LYS A 68 -19.02 3.74 3.68
N MET A 69 -17.89 4.26 4.16
CA MET A 69 -16.59 3.65 3.98
C MET A 69 -16.41 2.49 4.96
N VAL A 70 -16.33 1.27 4.43
CA VAL A 70 -16.15 0.03 5.19
C VAL A 70 -14.76 -0.50 4.91
N TYR A 71 -13.99 -0.75 5.98
CA TYR A 71 -12.67 -1.39 5.86
C TYR A 71 -12.79 -2.70 5.08
N ASN A 72 -11.86 -2.93 4.17
CA ASN A 72 -11.85 -4.14 3.34
C ASN A 72 -10.48 -4.81 3.28
N ASP A 73 -9.42 -4.03 3.13
CA ASP A 73 -8.07 -4.52 2.90
C ASP A 73 -7.04 -3.52 3.44
N GLU A 74 -5.75 -3.85 3.33
CA GLU A 74 -4.66 -2.93 3.67
C GLU A 74 -3.43 -3.16 2.78
N ALA A 75 -2.55 -2.15 2.70
CA ALA A 75 -1.27 -2.24 1.99
C ALA A 75 -0.10 -1.88 2.89
N GLN A 76 1.06 -2.45 2.56
CA GLN A 76 2.30 -2.23 3.29
C GLN A 76 2.96 -0.91 2.87
N ILE A 77 3.71 -0.32 3.80
CA ILE A 77 4.49 0.90 3.53
C ILE A 77 5.48 0.68 2.39
N GLY A 78 5.62 1.65 1.48
CA GLY A 78 6.51 1.57 0.33
C GLY A 78 5.92 0.85 -0.88
N GLU A 79 4.73 0.25 -0.79
CA GLU A 79 4.08 -0.31 -1.96
C GLU A 79 3.62 0.76 -2.95
N GLN A 80 3.68 0.42 -4.24
CA GLN A 80 3.17 1.26 -5.31
C GLN A 80 1.71 0.95 -5.59
N ILE A 81 0.89 2.00 -5.61
CA ILE A 81 -0.52 1.95 -5.98
C ILE A 81 -0.80 2.88 -7.16
N LYS A 82 -2.01 2.79 -7.71
CA LYS A 82 -2.52 3.76 -8.68
C LYS A 82 -3.58 4.62 -8.04
N VAL A 83 -3.50 5.94 -8.18
CA VAL A 83 -4.55 6.88 -7.81
C VAL A 83 -5.35 7.26 -9.06
N TYR A 84 -6.67 7.38 -8.93
CA TYR A 84 -7.53 7.79 -10.02
C TYR A 84 -7.53 9.30 -10.21
N LEU A 85 -7.57 9.71 -11.48
CA LEU A 85 -7.66 11.10 -11.89
C LEU A 85 -9.00 11.39 -12.58
N LEU A 86 -9.66 12.45 -12.15
CA LEU A 86 -10.83 13.05 -12.77
C LEU A 86 -10.44 14.46 -13.25
N ASP A 87 -10.52 14.70 -14.56
CA ASP A 87 -10.12 15.97 -15.19
C ASP A 87 -8.70 16.44 -14.80
N GLY A 88 -7.76 15.49 -14.69
CA GLY A 88 -6.37 15.76 -14.32
C GLY A 88 -6.14 16.06 -12.84
N GLN A 89 -7.15 15.91 -11.99
CA GLN A 89 -7.07 16.05 -10.53
C GLN A 89 -7.36 14.73 -9.84
N LEU A 90 -6.87 14.53 -8.62
CA LEU A 90 -7.18 13.32 -7.84
C LEU A 90 -8.69 13.18 -7.63
N GLU A 91 -9.23 11.99 -7.89
CA GLU A 91 -10.61 11.67 -7.57
C GLU A 91 -10.75 11.54 -6.05
N GLN A 92 -11.27 12.61 -5.43
CA GLN A 92 -11.39 12.74 -3.98
C GLN A 92 -12.83 12.85 -3.52
N LYS A 93 -13.09 12.40 -2.29
CA LYS A 93 -14.33 12.68 -1.58
C LYS A 93 -14.11 12.84 -0.07
N GLU A 94 -15.02 13.54 0.56
CA GLU A 94 -15.04 13.69 2.02
C GLU A 94 -15.92 12.62 2.67
N ALA A 95 -15.52 12.15 3.84
CA ALA A 95 -16.37 11.36 4.73
C ALA A 95 -16.28 11.88 6.16
N ILE A 96 -17.41 11.81 6.87
CA ILE A 96 -17.52 12.30 8.24
C ILE A 96 -17.58 11.10 9.19
N ARG A 97 -16.72 11.11 10.20
CA ARG A 97 -16.79 10.20 11.34
C ARG A 97 -17.41 10.92 12.52
N LEU A 98 -18.53 10.40 13.00
CA LEU A 98 -19.10 10.81 14.28
C LEU A 98 -18.44 10.02 15.41
N LEU A 99 -17.71 10.72 16.29
CA LEU A 99 -17.11 10.14 17.47
C LEU A 99 -18.17 9.88 18.55
N SER A 100 -17.87 8.97 19.49
CA SER A 100 -18.76 8.71 20.64
C SER A 100 -19.01 9.93 21.52
N SER A 101 -18.14 10.95 21.44
CA SER A 101 -18.29 12.24 22.09
C SER A 101 -19.30 13.18 21.39
N GLY A 102 -19.85 12.79 20.24
CA GLY A 102 -20.66 13.66 19.39
C GLY A 102 -19.86 14.63 18.52
N LYS A 103 -18.52 14.60 18.60
CA LYS A 103 -17.66 15.39 17.72
C LYS A 103 -17.60 14.75 16.33
N GLU A 104 -17.76 15.57 15.30
CA GLU A 104 -17.55 15.18 13.91
C GLU A 104 -16.09 15.40 13.51
N GLU A 105 -15.55 14.46 12.75
CA GLU A 105 -14.22 14.54 12.16
C GLU A 105 -14.34 14.24 10.65
N THR A 106 -13.86 15.17 9.83
CA THR A 106 -13.88 15.03 8.36
C THR A 106 -12.57 14.45 7.88
N PHE A 107 -12.66 13.49 6.97
CA PHE A 107 -11.51 12.88 6.30
C PHE A 107 -11.67 12.98 4.79
N ASN A 108 -10.56 13.26 4.10
CA ASN A 108 -10.49 13.15 2.66
C ASN A 108 -10.06 11.72 2.28
N PHE A 109 -10.76 11.18 1.30
CA PHE A 109 -10.44 9.90 0.68
C PHE A 109 -10.07 10.12 -0.78
N VAL A 110 -9.08 9.38 -1.25
CA VAL A 110 -8.63 9.30 -2.63
C VAL A 110 -9.02 7.93 -3.17
N ARG A 111 -9.59 7.88 -4.37
CA ARG A 111 -9.87 6.61 -5.03
C ARG A 111 -8.59 6.03 -5.61
N ILE A 112 -8.38 4.74 -5.37
CA ILE A 112 -7.16 4.04 -5.77
C ILE A 112 -7.50 2.72 -6.47
N SER A 113 -6.54 2.21 -7.23
CA SER A 113 -6.52 0.85 -7.77
C SER A 113 -5.33 0.09 -7.17
N TYR A 114 -5.61 -1.05 -6.57
CA TYR A 114 -4.62 -1.97 -5.99
C TYR A 114 -4.92 -3.40 -6.45
N TYR A 115 -3.94 -4.06 -7.07
CA TYR A 115 -4.12 -5.37 -7.76
C TYR A 115 -5.40 -5.46 -8.61
N ASP A 116 -5.61 -4.44 -9.45
CA ASP A 116 -6.76 -4.30 -10.36
C ASP A 116 -8.14 -4.26 -9.67
N LYS A 117 -8.17 -3.92 -8.39
CA LYS A 117 -9.39 -3.65 -7.62
C LYS A 117 -9.44 -2.21 -7.16
N ASP A 118 -10.65 -1.65 -7.15
CA ASP A 118 -10.91 -0.28 -6.73
C ASP A 118 -11.14 -0.19 -5.24
N TYR A 119 -10.47 0.77 -4.61
CA TYR A 119 -10.63 1.09 -3.20
C TYR A 119 -10.62 2.60 -2.98
N TRP A 120 -10.86 2.98 -1.74
CA TRP A 120 -10.60 4.31 -1.22
C TRP A 120 -9.59 4.23 -0.08
N THR A 121 -8.68 5.18 0.00
CA THR A 121 -7.82 5.36 1.18
C THR A 121 -7.70 6.84 1.54
N ARG A 122 -7.18 7.16 2.71
CA ARG A 122 -7.03 8.56 3.14
C ARG A 122 -5.81 9.20 2.48
N ASP A 123 -5.94 10.47 2.13
CA ASP A 123 -4.87 11.27 1.51
C ASP A 123 -3.60 11.36 2.37
N ILE A 124 -3.71 11.26 3.70
CA ILE A 124 -2.57 11.29 4.61
C ILE A 124 -1.64 10.06 4.52
N PHE A 125 -2.06 8.98 3.87
CA PHE A 125 -1.32 7.72 3.84
C PHE A 125 -0.57 7.44 2.54
N ILE A 126 -0.71 8.30 1.54
CA ILE A 126 -0.21 8.04 0.19
C ILE A 126 0.46 9.29 -0.37
N THR A 127 1.29 9.17 -1.40
CA THR A 127 1.81 10.35 -2.12
C THR A 127 0.86 10.80 -3.24
N ASN A 128 1.05 12.01 -3.78
CA ASN A 128 0.35 12.51 -4.97
C ASN A 128 1.27 12.79 -6.17
N ASN A 129 2.51 12.29 -6.13
CA ASN A 129 3.51 12.52 -7.17
C ASN A 129 3.95 11.18 -7.78
N ALA A 130 3.68 11.01 -9.08
CA ALA A 130 3.95 9.78 -9.81
C ALA A 130 5.44 9.52 -10.11
N GLN A 131 6.32 10.50 -9.85
CA GLN A 131 7.77 10.36 -10.03
C GLN A 131 8.47 9.81 -8.77
N LEU A 132 7.74 9.64 -7.67
CA LEU A 132 8.30 9.11 -6.44
C LEU A 132 8.40 7.58 -6.50
N GLU A 133 9.48 7.06 -5.94
CA GLU A 133 9.70 5.64 -5.70
C GLU A 133 9.87 5.40 -4.20
N ALA A 134 9.67 4.18 -3.72
CA ALA A 134 9.94 3.87 -2.32
C ALA A 134 11.46 3.83 -2.07
N GLY A 135 11.86 4.20 -0.85
CA GLY A 135 13.24 4.09 -0.39
C GLY A 135 13.33 3.91 1.12
N ILE A 136 14.51 3.50 1.58
CA ILE A 136 14.81 3.20 2.99
C ILE A 136 15.90 4.15 3.46
N ILE A 137 15.70 4.76 4.64
CA ILE A 137 16.75 5.49 5.35
C ILE A 137 17.78 4.50 5.90
N THR A 138 19.03 4.63 5.48
CA THR A 138 20.11 3.66 5.78
C THR A 138 20.93 4.01 7.01
N ALA A 139 20.77 5.23 7.51
CA ALA A 139 21.38 5.72 8.74
C ALA A 139 20.56 6.88 9.30
N ASP A 140 20.56 7.06 10.62
CA ASP A 140 19.93 8.21 11.27
C ASP A 140 20.35 9.52 10.59
N THR A 141 19.37 10.26 10.05
CA THR A 141 19.64 11.43 9.23
C THR A 141 18.88 12.65 9.70
N LEU A 142 19.53 13.82 9.59
CA LEU A 142 18.85 15.10 9.76
C LEU A 142 17.94 15.37 8.57
N ILE A 143 16.84 16.06 8.86
CA ILE A 143 15.95 16.64 7.86
C ILE A 143 16.41 18.06 7.55
N TYR A 144 16.40 18.44 6.29
CA TYR A 144 16.76 19.76 5.78
C TYR A 144 15.57 20.40 5.07
N SER A 145 15.37 21.72 5.26
CA SER A 145 14.28 22.45 4.58
C SER A 145 14.62 22.83 3.14
N SER A 146 15.91 22.82 2.79
CA SER A 146 16.44 23.05 1.45
C SER A 146 17.66 22.14 1.25
N PRO A 147 18.13 21.93 0.01
CA PRO A 147 19.29 21.08 -0.25
C PRO A 147 20.60 21.84 -0.01
N ASP A 148 20.80 22.31 1.22
CA ASP A 148 22.01 23.00 1.68
C ASP A 148 22.35 22.62 3.12
N GLY A 149 23.63 22.55 3.46
CA GLY A 149 24.07 22.10 4.79
C GLY A 149 23.70 23.02 5.95
N THR A 150 23.29 24.27 5.68
CA THR A 150 22.89 25.24 6.71
C THR A 150 21.41 25.17 7.09
N SER A 151 20.59 24.53 6.25
CA SER A 151 19.14 24.40 6.41
C SER A 151 18.70 23.20 7.26
N ALA A 152 19.64 22.60 7.99
CA ALA A 152 19.36 21.50 8.90
C ALA A 152 18.28 21.89 9.92
N THR A 153 17.26 21.05 10.05
CA THR A 153 16.21 21.19 11.06
C THR A 153 16.58 20.45 12.34
N THR A 154 15.77 20.62 13.39
CA THR A 154 15.92 19.85 14.64
C THR A 154 15.32 18.45 14.57
N LYS A 155 14.64 18.11 13.48
CA LYS A 155 14.01 16.79 13.28
C LYS A 155 14.99 15.82 12.62
N LYS A 156 14.82 14.54 12.95
CA LYS A 156 15.58 13.43 12.40
C LYS A 156 14.65 12.35 11.87
N LEU A 157 15.13 11.59 10.89
CA LEU A 157 14.56 10.31 10.51
C LEU A 157 15.50 9.21 11.00
N GLU A 158 14.91 8.16 11.54
CA GLU A 158 15.64 7.00 12.06
C GLU A 158 15.99 6.05 10.92
N GLU A 159 17.12 5.36 11.07
CA GLU A 159 17.49 4.23 10.24
C GLU A 159 16.34 3.21 10.13
N GLY A 160 16.11 2.67 8.93
CA GLY A 160 15.03 1.75 8.62
C GLY A 160 13.69 2.41 8.28
N THR A 161 13.57 3.74 8.41
CA THR A 161 12.35 4.45 7.99
C THR A 161 12.15 4.31 6.48
N VAL A 162 10.96 3.84 6.06
CA VAL A 162 10.57 3.83 4.63
C VAL A 162 9.97 5.19 4.25
N VAL A 163 10.43 5.74 3.14
CA VAL A 163 10.05 7.06 2.60
C VAL A 163 9.77 6.95 1.11
N ALA A 164 9.17 7.99 0.52
CA ALA A 164 9.08 8.13 -0.93
C ALA A 164 10.18 9.09 -1.42
N VAL A 165 10.93 8.72 -2.45
CA VAL A 165 12.15 9.40 -2.89
C VAL A 165 11.95 10.03 -4.25
N ASN A 166 12.39 11.28 -4.39
CA ASN A 166 12.40 11.98 -5.67
C ASN A 166 13.82 11.99 -6.26
N ASN A 167 14.18 10.96 -7.03
CA ASN A 167 15.51 10.89 -7.66
C ASN A 167 15.84 12.09 -8.57
N ALA A 168 14.84 12.73 -9.16
CA ALA A 168 15.04 13.90 -10.01
C ALA A 168 15.43 15.16 -9.22
N SER A 169 15.31 15.14 -7.90
CA SER A 169 15.68 16.26 -7.02
C SER A 169 17.12 16.21 -6.49
N LYS A 170 17.92 15.21 -6.91
CA LYS A 170 19.32 15.11 -6.52
C LYS A 170 20.08 16.37 -6.89
N THR A 171 20.79 16.95 -5.93
CA THR A 171 21.58 18.17 -6.11
C THR A 171 22.72 18.20 -5.12
N THR A 172 23.80 18.90 -5.47
CA THR A 172 25.00 19.02 -4.64
C THR A 172 25.09 20.41 -4.04
N ASP A 173 25.29 20.50 -2.72
CA ASP A 173 25.78 21.72 -2.08
C ASP A 173 27.29 21.84 -2.37
N THR A 174 27.64 22.77 -3.25
CA THR A 174 29.01 22.92 -3.75
C THR A 174 29.99 23.47 -2.71
N ASP A 175 29.49 24.16 -1.67
CA ASP A 175 30.35 24.74 -0.64
C ASP A 175 30.82 23.68 0.37
N LEU A 176 29.99 22.67 0.59
CA LEU A 176 30.25 21.59 1.55
C LEU A 176 30.53 20.23 0.91
N ASP A 177 30.39 20.12 -0.42
CA ASP A 177 30.52 18.88 -1.19
C ASP A 177 29.60 17.76 -0.66
N ILE A 178 28.32 18.12 -0.44
CA ILE A 178 27.29 17.21 0.08
C ILE A 178 26.18 17.06 -0.95
N ASP A 179 25.88 15.82 -1.32
CA ASP A 179 24.70 15.52 -2.13
C ASP A 179 23.45 15.43 -1.27
N PHE A 180 22.39 16.11 -1.72
CA PHE A 180 21.07 16.09 -1.15
C PHE A 180 20.07 15.45 -2.11
N ILE A 181 19.03 14.87 -1.54
CA ILE A 181 17.89 14.32 -2.27
C ILE A 181 16.60 14.66 -1.53
N GLY A 182 15.58 14.99 -2.31
CA GLY A 182 14.22 15.22 -1.83
C GLY A 182 13.49 13.92 -1.54
N ILE A 183 12.79 13.89 -0.42
CA ILE A 183 11.96 12.78 0.02
C ILE A 183 10.60 13.30 0.51
N THR A 184 9.62 12.43 0.52
CA THR A 184 8.31 12.61 1.14
C THR A 184 8.15 11.54 2.22
N TYR A 185 7.85 11.93 3.45
CA TYR A 185 7.64 10.99 4.56
C TYR A 185 6.28 11.18 5.23
N TYR A 186 5.81 10.16 5.95
CA TYR A 186 4.54 10.24 6.68
C TYR A 186 4.62 11.20 7.88
N SER A 187 3.65 12.10 7.96
CA SER A 187 3.55 13.11 9.03
C SER A 187 2.11 13.42 9.44
N ALA A 188 1.16 12.56 9.05
CA ALA A 188 -0.28 12.78 9.18
C ALA A 188 -0.82 14.05 8.47
N THR A 189 -0.04 14.66 7.58
CA THR A 189 -0.51 15.69 6.64
C THR A 189 -0.94 15.04 5.33
N PRO A 190 -1.91 15.63 4.59
CA PRO A 190 -2.27 15.16 3.26
C PRO A 190 -1.03 15.02 2.38
N PHE A 191 -0.87 13.85 1.78
CA PHE A 191 0.22 13.50 0.89
C PHE A 191 1.62 13.45 1.50
N GLY A 192 1.73 13.42 2.82
CA GLY A 192 3.01 13.43 3.52
C GLY A 192 3.67 14.81 3.57
N THR A 193 4.96 14.84 3.88
CA THR A 193 5.74 16.08 3.97
C THR A 193 7.03 15.95 3.18
N ASP A 194 7.24 16.91 2.28
CA ASP A 194 8.42 17.01 1.44
C ASP A 194 9.57 17.69 2.19
N VAL A 195 10.74 17.05 2.17
CA VAL A 195 11.97 17.55 2.80
C VAL A 195 13.20 17.07 2.04
N TYR A 196 14.38 17.54 2.44
CA TYR A 196 15.66 17.05 1.93
C TYR A 196 16.43 16.28 3.00
N ILE A 197 17.19 15.28 2.55
CA ILE A 197 18.17 14.54 3.34
C ILE A 197 19.46 14.40 2.54
N LYS A 198 20.54 13.96 3.18
CA LYS A 198 21.75 13.58 2.45
C LYS A 198 21.48 12.36 1.59
N ALA A 199 21.93 12.38 0.34
CA ALA A 199 21.67 11.33 -0.64
C ALA A 199 22.30 9.98 -0.25
N GLU A 200 23.43 10.00 0.45
CA GLU A 200 24.11 8.79 0.97
C GLU A 200 23.29 8.03 2.03
N ASN A 201 22.31 8.68 2.67
CA ASN A 201 21.50 8.12 3.75
C ASN A 201 20.19 7.47 3.27
N VAL A 202 20.02 7.27 1.97
CA VAL A 202 18.82 6.64 1.41
C VAL A 202 19.15 5.73 0.23
N MET A 203 18.44 4.61 0.17
CA MET A 203 18.49 3.66 -0.95
C MET A 203 17.09 3.36 -1.45
N CYS A 204 16.96 3.01 -2.73
CA CYS A 204 15.67 2.78 -3.38
C CYS A 204 15.58 1.40 -4.05
N GLU A 205 16.42 0.46 -3.64
CA GLU A 205 16.46 -0.87 -4.24
C GLU A 205 15.17 -1.66 -3.89
N PRO A 206 14.38 -2.10 -4.89
CA PRO A 206 13.11 -2.78 -4.64
C PRO A 206 13.25 -4.07 -3.81
N ALA A 207 14.37 -4.78 -3.97
CA ALA A 207 14.67 -5.99 -3.21
C ALA A 207 14.84 -5.69 -1.70
N ASP A 208 15.45 -4.55 -1.36
CA ASP A 208 15.66 -4.13 0.03
C ASP A 208 14.35 -3.74 0.70
N ILE A 209 13.48 -3.04 -0.03
CA ILE A 209 12.14 -2.67 0.45
C ILE A 209 11.32 -3.92 0.73
N LEU A 210 11.30 -4.88 -0.20
CA LEU A 210 10.62 -6.16 0.00
C LEU A 210 11.20 -6.95 1.18
N ALA A 211 12.52 -6.98 1.31
CA ALA A 211 13.19 -7.69 2.40
C ALA A 211 12.85 -7.06 3.76
N LEU A 212 12.90 -5.73 3.86
CA LEU A 212 12.56 -5.00 5.08
C LEU A 212 11.08 -5.20 5.47
N GLN A 213 10.17 -5.06 4.51
CA GLN A 213 8.74 -5.34 4.69
C GLN A 213 8.52 -6.76 5.21
N THR A 214 9.12 -7.76 4.56
CA THR A 214 8.99 -9.16 4.94
C THR A 214 9.56 -9.41 6.35
N LEU A 215 10.72 -8.82 6.65
CA LEU A 215 11.34 -8.93 7.97
C LEU A 215 10.46 -8.33 9.07
N ASN A 216 9.87 -7.15 8.84
CA ASN A 216 8.95 -6.52 9.78
C ASN A 216 7.71 -7.40 10.04
N ASN A 217 7.14 -8.00 8.99
CA ASN A 217 6.00 -8.91 9.11
C ASN A 217 6.32 -10.16 9.92
N ILE A 218 7.51 -10.75 9.72
CA ILE A 218 7.97 -11.90 10.49
C ILE A 218 8.10 -11.54 11.97
N THR A 219 8.77 -10.42 12.26
CA THR A 219 9.05 -9.95 13.61
C THR A 219 7.76 -9.59 14.36
N ALA A 220 6.78 -8.97 13.67
CA ALA A 220 5.49 -8.65 14.25
C ALA A 220 4.61 -9.90 14.50
N ASN A 221 4.78 -10.96 13.71
CA ASN A 221 3.96 -12.17 13.81
C ASN A 221 4.51 -13.19 14.82
N LYS A 222 4.14 -12.98 16.09
CA LYS A 222 4.50 -13.87 17.21
C LYS A 222 3.98 -15.30 17.09
N ASN A 223 2.98 -15.54 16.25
CA ASN A 223 2.38 -16.87 16.06
C ASN A 223 2.97 -17.61 14.85
N LEU A 224 3.92 -16.99 14.13
CA LEU A 224 4.59 -17.61 13.01
C LEU A 224 5.39 -18.82 13.50
N LYS A 225 5.14 -19.98 12.91
CA LYS A 225 5.86 -21.20 13.28
C LYS A 225 7.35 -21.05 12.97
N PRO A 226 8.26 -21.52 13.85
CA PRO A 226 9.70 -21.42 13.62
C PRO A 226 10.15 -21.99 12.27
N GLU A 227 9.58 -23.12 11.83
CA GLU A 227 9.99 -23.74 10.57
C GLU A 227 9.61 -22.87 9.35
N ILE A 228 8.50 -22.13 9.42
CA ILE A 228 8.09 -21.20 8.36
C ILE A 228 8.99 -19.97 8.38
N ARG A 229 9.31 -19.47 9.58
CA ARG A 229 10.22 -18.34 9.78
C ARG A 229 11.59 -18.63 9.14
N ASP A 230 12.16 -19.81 9.40
CA ASP A 230 13.47 -20.21 8.86
C ASP A 230 13.46 -20.28 7.33
N VAL A 231 12.39 -20.81 6.74
CA VAL A 231 12.24 -20.85 5.27
C VAL A 231 12.21 -19.44 4.71
N ILE A 232 11.41 -18.53 5.28
CA ILE A 232 11.32 -17.15 4.76
C ILE A 232 12.67 -16.44 4.87
N LEU A 233 13.38 -16.57 5.99
CA LEU A 233 14.70 -15.95 6.16
C LEU A 233 15.74 -16.51 5.18
N THR A 234 15.66 -17.80 4.88
CA THR A 234 16.52 -18.43 3.86
C THR A 234 16.23 -17.86 2.47
N GLU A 235 14.95 -17.66 2.12
CA GLU A 235 14.57 -17.02 0.85
C GLU A 235 15.01 -15.56 0.79
N LEU A 236 14.87 -14.81 1.89
CA LEU A 236 15.35 -13.43 1.98
C LEU A 236 16.86 -13.32 1.79
N ALA A 237 17.65 -14.24 2.35
CA ALA A 237 19.10 -14.28 2.17
C ALA A 237 19.55 -14.57 0.73
N ASN A 238 18.66 -15.09 -0.12
CA ASN A 238 18.93 -15.32 -1.54
C ASN A 238 18.49 -14.14 -2.44
N LEU A 239 17.84 -13.12 -1.89
CA LEU A 239 17.50 -11.92 -2.64
C LEU A 239 18.77 -11.11 -2.95
N PRO A 240 18.84 -10.45 -4.12
CA PRO A 240 19.94 -9.56 -4.46
C PRO A 240 19.77 -8.22 -3.73
N VAL A 241 19.97 -8.25 -2.41
CA VAL A 241 19.85 -7.10 -1.51
C VAL A 241 21.18 -6.35 -1.38
N SER A 242 21.13 -5.11 -0.91
CA SER A 242 22.32 -4.32 -0.59
C SER A 242 23.04 -4.82 0.67
N ASP A 243 24.30 -4.42 0.83
CA ASP A 243 25.11 -4.70 2.04
C ASP A 243 24.41 -4.24 3.33
N TYR A 244 23.68 -3.12 3.28
CA TYR A 244 22.90 -2.63 4.41
C TYR A 244 21.83 -3.65 4.83
N MET A 245 21.04 -4.12 3.86
CA MET A 245 19.95 -5.05 4.13
C MET A 245 20.49 -6.45 4.46
N GLU A 246 21.61 -6.88 3.87
CA GLU A 246 22.31 -8.11 4.25
C GLU A 246 22.68 -8.11 5.74
N GLN A 247 23.27 -7.02 6.24
CA GLN A 247 23.62 -6.88 7.67
C GLN A 247 22.40 -6.96 8.58
N LYS A 248 21.27 -6.37 8.18
CA LYS A 248 20.01 -6.44 8.92
C LYS A 248 19.42 -7.86 8.94
N LEU A 249 19.49 -8.59 7.82
CA LEU A 249 19.04 -9.98 7.75
C LEU A 249 19.88 -10.89 8.64
N ILE A 250 21.21 -10.70 8.64
CA ILE A 250 22.13 -11.42 9.54
C ILE A 250 21.77 -11.16 11.00
N ALA A 251 21.61 -9.89 11.39
CA ALA A 251 21.26 -9.52 12.76
C ALA A 251 19.92 -10.15 13.19
N ALA A 252 18.91 -10.14 12.31
CA ALA A 252 17.63 -10.78 12.59
C ALA A 252 17.75 -12.30 12.78
N TYR A 253 18.58 -12.96 11.97
CA TYR A 253 18.81 -14.40 12.08
C TYR A 253 19.51 -14.76 13.40
N GLU A 254 20.49 -13.96 13.81
CA GLU A 254 21.19 -14.13 15.10
C GLU A 254 20.25 -13.96 16.29
N ASP A 255 19.39 -12.94 16.28
CA ASP A 255 18.39 -12.71 17.33
C ASP A 255 17.46 -13.92 17.49
N ILE A 256 17.04 -14.53 16.37
CA ILE A 256 16.17 -15.72 16.39
C ILE A 256 16.90 -16.93 16.97
N LEU A 257 18.13 -17.19 16.55
CA LEU A 257 18.93 -18.31 17.07
C LEU A 257 19.18 -18.20 18.57
N ASN A 258 19.32 -16.97 19.07
CA ASN A 258 19.56 -16.70 20.49
C ASN A 258 18.27 -16.67 21.34
N GLY A 259 17.11 -17.01 20.76
CA GLY A 259 15.84 -17.05 21.49
C GLY A 259 15.23 -15.67 21.74
N GLY A 260 15.50 -14.71 20.85
CA GLY A 260 14.81 -13.43 20.80
C GLY A 260 13.28 -13.63 20.70
N ASN A 261 12.55 -12.88 21.53
CA ASN A 261 11.09 -12.95 21.68
C ASN A 261 10.32 -12.49 20.44
#